data_AF-A0A7C6WUE5-F1
#
_entry.id   AF-A0A7C6WUE5-F1
#
_cell.length_a   1.000
_cell.length_b   1.000
_cell.length_c   1.000
_cell.angle_alpha   90.00
_cell.angle_beta   90.00
_cell.angle_gamma   90.00
#
_symmetry.space_group_name_H-M   'P 1'
#
loop_
_entity.id
_entity.type
_entity.pdbx_description
1 polymer ?
#
loop_
_entity_poly.entity_id
_entity_poly.type
_entity_poly.pdbx_seq_one_letter_code
_entity_poly.pdbx_strand_id
1 'polypeptide(L)'
;MRIDIEGRLPRLNEMIDAAKDNGNPFIQPGQYTDEELSIAELIQRRRLQMLIHSKLYYDMDTSLVTDKQFDEWGRELVQLQKDNPEIAKRICFAEAFKDWDASTGAFLPLQDPWVIRKAQQLLNINRNMKGENYKHEYEKIQQEPRIKSSEKPKRKKATKQRGNSLF
;
A
#
# COMPACT_ATOMS: atom_id res chain seq x y z
N MET A 1 -9.35 -7.41 -33.85
CA MET A 1 -8.78 -6.08 -34.16
C MET A 1 -9.68 -5.45 -35.21
N ARG A 2 -10.58 -4.54 -34.84
CA ARG A 2 -11.52 -3.92 -35.79
C ARG A 2 -10.88 -2.62 -36.28
N ILE A 3 -10.67 -2.55 -37.58
CA ILE A 3 -10.09 -1.43 -38.33
C ILE A 3 -11.23 -0.44 -38.58
N ASP A 4 -10.97 0.85 -38.46
CA ASP A 4 -11.87 1.92 -38.88
C ASP A 4 -11.92 2.04 -40.42
N ILE A 5 -12.94 2.73 -40.91
CA ILE A 5 -13.44 2.68 -42.30
C ILE A 5 -12.46 3.33 -43.30
N GLU A 6 -11.37 3.95 -42.84
CA GLU A 6 -10.37 4.63 -43.69
C GLU A 6 -8.97 3.97 -43.70
N GLY A 7 -8.76 2.84 -43.01
CA GLY A 7 -7.52 2.07 -43.12
C GLY A 7 -6.23 2.80 -42.70
N ARG A 8 -6.34 3.93 -41.97
CA ARG A 8 -5.19 4.65 -41.44
C ARG A 8 -4.83 4.08 -40.07
N LEU A 9 -3.69 3.39 -39.99
CA LEU A 9 -3.09 3.07 -38.70
C LEU A 9 -2.82 4.39 -37.95
N PRO A 10 -3.34 4.58 -36.72
CA PRO A 10 -3.09 5.78 -35.94
C PRO A 10 -1.58 5.95 -35.73
N ARG A 11 -1.08 7.18 -35.87
CA ARG A 11 0.38 7.42 -35.81
C ARG A 11 0.87 7.13 -34.40
N LEU A 12 2.10 6.63 -34.26
CA LEU A 12 2.71 6.32 -32.96
C LEU A 12 2.60 7.50 -31.97
N ASN A 13 2.64 8.75 -32.44
CA ASN A 13 2.43 9.94 -31.60
C ASN A 13 0.99 10.08 -31.07
N GLU A 14 -0.04 9.70 -31.83
CA GLU A 14 -1.44 9.68 -31.36
C GLU A 14 -1.67 8.56 -30.33
N MET A 15 -0.96 7.43 -30.50
CA MET A 15 -0.91 6.35 -29.49
C MET A 15 -0.12 6.76 -28.24
N ILE A 16 0.93 7.57 -28.40
CA ILE A 16 1.72 8.14 -27.29
C ILE A 16 0.91 9.21 -26.55
N ASP A 17 0.10 10.02 -27.24
CA ASP A 17 -0.78 11.00 -26.60
C ASP A 17 -1.88 10.31 -25.77
N ALA A 18 -2.38 9.14 -26.20
CA ALA A 18 -3.22 8.27 -25.38
C ALA A 18 -2.45 7.57 -24.23
N ALA A 19 -1.13 7.46 -24.34
CA ALA A 19 -0.24 6.92 -23.31
C ALA A 19 0.34 7.99 -22.36
N LYS A 20 -0.02 9.28 -22.54
CA LYS A 20 0.35 10.37 -21.60
C LYS A 20 -0.49 10.39 -20.33
N ASP A 21 -1.42 9.45 -20.18
CA ASP A 21 -2.22 9.30 -18.96
C ASP A 21 -1.49 8.44 -17.92
N ASN A 22 -0.32 8.92 -17.49
CA ASN A 22 0.25 8.56 -16.19
C ASN A 22 -0.47 9.32 -15.05
N GLY A 23 -1.63 9.92 -15.36
CA GLY A 23 -2.49 10.65 -14.47
C GLY A 23 -3.21 9.75 -13.48
N ASN A 24 -3.67 10.38 -12.40
CA ASN A 24 -4.63 9.80 -11.49
C ASN A 24 -5.90 9.43 -12.29
N PRO A 25 -6.26 8.14 -12.48
CA PRO A 25 -7.37 7.75 -13.36
C PRO A 25 -8.74 8.24 -12.86
N PHE A 26 -8.75 8.85 -11.67
CA PHE A 26 -9.94 9.35 -11.00
C PHE A 26 -10.13 10.86 -11.14
N ILE A 27 -9.16 11.58 -11.70
CA ILE A 27 -9.25 13.03 -11.95
C ILE A 27 -9.06 13.27 -13.44
N GLN A 28 -10.10 13.75 -14.11
CA GLN A 28 -10.08 14.04 -15.53
C GLN A 28 -9.47 15.44 -15.80
N PRO A 29 -8.80 15.66 -16.95
CA PRO A 29 -8.34 16.99 -17.34
C PRO A 29 -9.50 17.99 -17.37
N GLY A 30 -9.32 19.14 -16.73
CA GLY A 30 -10.34 20.19 -16.64
C GLY A 30 -11.47 19.93 -15.63
N GLN A 31 -11.41 18.85 -14.83
CA GLN A 31 -12.40 18.60 -13.76
C GLN A 31 -12.28 19.58 -12.59
N TYR A 32 -11.09 20.11 -12.35
CA TYR A 32 -10.75 21.05 -11.28
C TYR A 32 -10.03 22.27 -11.86
N THR A 33 -10.14 23.41 -11.18
CA THR A 33 -9.29 24.57 -11.50
C THR A 33 -7.83 24.28 -11.11
N ASP A 34 -6.89 25.06 -11.64
CA ASP A 34 -5.46 24.89 -11.32
C ASP A 34 -5.19 25.02 -9.82
N GLU A 35 -5.95 25.86 -9.11
CA GLU A 35 -5.86 26.04 -7.66
C GLU A 35 -6.42 24.82 -6.89
N GLU A 36 -7.54 24.26 -7.36
CA GLU A 36 -8.21 23.11 -6.74
C GLU A 36 -7.47 21.79 -6.98
N LEU A 37 -6.77 21.67 -8.13
CA LEU A 37 -6.20 20.42 -8.62
C LEU A 37 -5.24 19.79 -7.60
N SER A 38 -4.35 20.59 -7.01
CA SER A 38 -3.37 20.10 -6.03
C SER A 38 -4.03 19.47 -4.80
N ILE A 39 -5.13 20.07 -4.32
CA ILE A 39 -5.90 19.60 -3.16
C ILE A 39 -6.68 18.35 -3.55
N ALA A 40 -7.30 18.34 -4.74
CA ALA A 40 -8.03 17.19 -5.25
C ALA A 40 -7.12 15.96 -5.41
N GLU A 41 -5.92 16.15 -5.96
CA GLU A 41 -4.92 15.10 -6.09
C GLU A 41 -4.45 14.56 -4.75
N LEU A 42 -4.26 15.42 -3.74
CA LEU A 42 -3.85 14.99 -2.42
C LEU A 42 -4.93 14.18 -1.71
N ILE A 43 -6.19 14.65 -1.72
CA ILE A 43 -7.33 13.92 -1.14
C ILE A 43 -7.48 12.56 -1.84
N GLN A 44 -7.46 12.54 -3.17
CA GLN A 44 -7.61 11.29 -3.92
C GLN A 44 -6.47 10.33 -3.59
N ARG A 45 -5.22 10.79 -3.53
CA ARG A 45 -4.07 9.98 -3.14
C ARG A 45 -4.27 9.34 -1.76
N ARG A 46 -4.70 10.12 -0.77
CA ARG A 46 -4.92 9.63 0.60
C ARG A 46 -6.06 8.61 0.65
N ARG A 47 -7.19 8.84 -0.03
CA ARG A 47 -8.27 7.85 -0.15
C ARG A 47 -7.79 6.52 -0.72
N LEU A 48 -6.99 6.57 -1.78
CA LEU A 48 -6.43 5.37 -2.41
C LEU A 48 -5.44 4.65 -1.49
N GLN A 49 -4.61 5.37 -0.75
CA GLN A 49 -3.73 4.78 0.26
C GLN A 49 -4.53 4.06 1.34
N MET A 50 -5.60 4.67 1.86
CA MET A 50 -6.46 4.04 2.86
C MET A 50 -7.12 2.77 2.32
N LEU A 51 -7.64 2.79 1.10
CA LEU A 51 -8.23 1.62 0.44
C LEU A 51 -7.22 0.48 0.28
N ILE A 52 -6.05 0.78 -0.29
CA ILE A 52 -5.05 -0.24 -0.63
C ILE A 52 -4.46 -0.86 0.62
N HIS A 53 -4.09 -0.06 1.63
CA HIS A 53 -3.49 -0.58 2.86
C HIS A 53 -4.51 -1.33 3.72
N SER A 54 -5.78 -0.93 3.69
CA SER A 54 -6.85 -1.70 4.34
C SER A 54 -7.08 -3.04 3.65
N LYS A 55 -7.06 -3.08 2.31
CA LYS A 55 -7.13 -4.33 1.54
C LYS A 55 -5.99 -5.28 1.89
N LEU A 56 -4.77 -4.75 1.97
CA LEU A 56 -3.58 -5.54 2.30
C LEU A 56 -3.69 -6.13 3.72
N TYR A 57 -4.10 -5.31 4.69
CA TYR A 57 -4.22 -5.70 6.08
C TYR A 57 -5.33 -6.75 6.30
N TYR A 58 -6.55 -6.49 5.82
CA TYR A 58 -7.71 -7.36 6.12
C TYR A 58 -7.81 -8.59 5.22
N ASP A 59 -7.49 -8.50 3.93
CA ASP A 59 -7.73 -9.58 2.97
C ASP A 59 -6.46 -10.33 2.54
N MET A 60 -5.28 -9.72 2.71
CA MET A 60 -4.01 -10.28 2.24
C MET A 60 -3.00 -10.60 3.36
N ASP A 61 -3.41 -10.45 4.62
CA ASP A 61 -2.62 -10.75 5.83
C ASP A 61 -1.20 -10.14 5.77
N THR A 62 -1.10 -8.92 5.24
CA THR A 62 0.18 -8.24 5.06
C THR A 62 0.03 -6.75 5.32
N SER A 63 1.03 -6.16 5.96
CA SER A 63 1.16 -4.71 6.04
C SER A 63 2.44 -4.24 5.38
N LEU A 64 2.32 -3.19 4.56
CA LEU A 64 3.45 -2.52 3.91
C LEU A 64 3.82 -1.20 4.60
N VAL A 65 2.98 -0.75 5.53
CA VAL A 65 3.15 0.51 6.27
C VAL A 65 2.94 0.24 7.76
N THR A 66 3.47 1.11 8.61
CA THR A 66 3.23 1.01 10.05
C THR A 66 1.85 1.56 10.39
N ASP A 67 1.27 1.10 11.49
CA ASP A 67 0.00 1.61 12.01
C ASP A 67 0.06 3.13 12.21
N LYS A 68 1.20 3.64 12.72
CA LYS A 68 1.45 5.08 12.86
C LYS A 68 1.33 5.83 11.53
N GLN A 69 1.86 5.28 10.44
CA GLN A 69 1.81 5.92 9.13
C GLN A 69 0.38 5.93 8.57
N PHE A 70 -0.36 4.83 8.77
CA PHE A 70 -1.77 4.72 8.40
C PHE A 70 -2.61 5.77 9.14
N ASP A 71 -2.42 5.87 10.45
CA ASP A 71 -3.05 6.86 11.33
C ASP A 71 -2.78 8.30 10.88
N GLU A 72 -1.53 8.63 10.58
CA GLU A 72 -1.13 9.97 10.12
C GLU A 72 -1.85 10.35 8.82
N TRP A 73 -1.87 9.45 7.83
CA TRP A 73 -2.58 9.67 6.58
C TRP A 73 -4.09 9.76 6.75
N GLY A 74 -4.66 8.95 7.65
CA GLY A 74 -6.08 8.99 7.97
C GLY A 74 -6.49 10.32 8.58
N ARG A 75 -5.75 10.81 9.59
CA ARG A 75 -6.00 12.12 10.21
C ARG A 75 -5.85 13.27 9.21
N GLU A 76 -4.82 13.22 8.38
CA GLU A 76 -4.61 14.20 7.31
C GLU A 76 -5.79 14.20 6.32
N LEU A 77 -6.25 13.02 5.90
CA LEU A 77 -7.40 12.90 4.99
C LEU A 77 -8.67 13.49 5.61
N VAL A 78 -8.97 13.17 6.86
CA VAL A 78 -10.14 13.73 7.56
C VAL A 78 -10.07 15.26 7.59
N GLN A 79 -8.91 15.82 7.92
CA GLN A 79 -8.72 17.26 7.95
C GLN A 79 -8.88 17.89 6.55
N LEU A 80 -8.25 17.31 5.52
CA LEU A 80 -8.36 17.79 4.14
C LEU A 80 -9.80 17.79 3.63
N GLN A 81 -10.58 16.76 3.93
CA GLN A 81 -11.99 16.69 3.53
C GLN A 81 -12.86 17.71 4.27
N LYS A 82 -12.55 17.97 5.54
CA LYS A 82 -13.25 18.97 6.36
C LYS A 82 -12.98 20.39 5.86
N ASP A 83 -11.73 20.68 5.49
CA ASP A 83 -11.32 22.00 5.01
C ASP A 83 -11.77 22.25 3.56
N ASN A 84 -11.97 21.19 2.77
CA ASN A 84 -12.30 21.28 1.34
C ASN A 84 -13.51 20.41 0.96
N PRO A 85 -14.70 20.62 1.57
CA PRO A 85 -15.85 19.73 1.40
C PRO A 85 -16.37 19.68 -0.05
N GLU A 86 -16.36 20.82 -0.76
CA GLU A 86 -16.84 20.89 -2.14
C GLU A 86 -15.90 20.21 -3.15
N ILE A 87 -14.60 20.18 -2.84
CA ILE A 87 -13.63 19.41 -3.64
C ILE A 87 -13.82 17.93 -3.31
N ALA A 88 -13.85 17.57 -2.02
CA ALA A 88 -13.96 16.19 -1.54
C ALA A 88 -15.20 15.43 -2.06
N LYS A 89 -16.34 16.12 -2.22
CA LYS A 89 -17.59 15.55 -2.77
C LYS A 89 -17.47 15.17 -4.25
N ARG A 90 -16.65 15.88 -5.03
CA ARG A 90 -16.45 15.64 -6.48
C ARG A 90 -15.42 14.55 -6.77
N ILE A 91 -14.60 14.19 -5.78
CA ILE A 91 -13.54 13.20 -5.92
C ILE A 91 -14.11 11.77 -5.81
N CYS A 92 -13.51 10.81 -6.51
CA CYS A 92 -13.90 9.40 -6.44
C CYS A 92 -13.90 8.86 -5.00
N PHE A 93 -14.77 7.87 -4.73
CA PHE A 93 -15.04 7.30 -3.41
C PHE A 93 -15.59 8.28 -2.37
N ALA A 94 -16.12 9.45 -2.77
CA ALA A 94 -16.69 10.43 -1.83
C ALA A 94 -17.68 9.82 -0.82
N GLU A 95 -18.59 8.96 -1.28
CA GLU A 95 -19.59 8.35 -0.40
C GLU A 95 -18.97 7.42 0.65
N ALA A 96 -17.96 6.63 0.27
CA ALA A 96 -17.26 5.74 1.20
C ALA A 96 -16.50 6.49 2.31
N PHE A 97 -16.11 7.74 2.06
CA PHE A 97 -15.30 8.55 2.97
C PHE A 97 -16.06 9.71 3.62
N LYS A 98 -17.38 9.81 3.40
CA LYS A 98 -18.20 10.94 3.86
C LYS A 98 -18.21 11.10 5.38
N ASP A 99 -18.43 10.00 6.10
CA ASP A 99 -18.50 9.95 7.57
C ASP A 99 -17.33 9.15 8.16
N TRP A 100 -16.26 8.96 7.36
CA TRP A 100 -15.10 8.19 7.76
C TRP A 100 -14.20 9.03 8.69
N ASP A 101 -13.92 8.52 9.89
CA ASP A 101 -13.21 9.21 10.98
C ASP A 101 -11.75 8.77 11.16
N ALA A 102 -11.22 8.00 10.21
CA ALA A 102 -9.91 7.37 10.26
C ALA A 102 -9.70 6.27 11.31
N SER A 103 -10.76 5.80 11.98
CA SER A 103 -10.65 4.75 13.01
C SER A 103 -10.34 3.35 12.44
N THR A 104 -10.91 3.00 11.28
CA THR A 104 -10.65 1.71 10.61
C THR A 104 -11.02 1.77 9.13
N GLY A 105 -10.35 0.96 8.32
CA GLY A 105 -10.66 0.81 6.89
C GLY A 105 -11.53 -0.40 6.54
N ALA A 106 -12.05 -1.14 7.52
CA ALA A 106 -12.78 -2.39 7.29
C ALA A 106 -14.07 -2.21 6.46
N PHE A 107 -14.70 -1.05 6.55
CA PHE A 107 -15.95 -0.71 5.84
C PHE A 107 -15.73 -0.02 4.50
N LEU A 108 -14.47 0.23 4.12
CA LEU A 108 -14.17 0.82 2.81
C LEU A 108 -14.44 -0.20 1.69
N PRO A 109 -14.64 0.23 0.43
CA PRO A 109 -14.90 -0.65 -0.71
C PRO A 109 -13.66 -1.46 -1.13
N LEU A 110 -13.22 -2.41 -0.29
CA LEU A 110 -12.02 -3.23 -0.50
C LEU A 110 -12.15 -4.23 -1.66
N GLN A 111 -13.38 -4.51 -2.12
CA GLN A 111 -13.65 -5.39 -3.25
C GLN A 111 -13.70 -4.66 -4.59
N ASP A 112 -13.45 -3.35 -4.62
CA ASP A 112 -13.33 -2.61 -5.86
C ASP A 112 -12.21 -3.21 -6.76
N PRO A 113 -12.48 -3.50 -8.05
CA PRO A 113 -11.50 -4.13 -8.93
C PRO A 113 -10.20 -3.34 -9.13
N TRP A 114 -10.24 -2.01 -9.02
CA TRP A 114 -9.03 -1.21 -9.06
C TRP A 114 -8.21 -1.39 -7.78
N VAL A 115 -8.88 -1.38 -6.62
CA VAL A 115 -8.23 -1.58 -5.30
C VAL A 115 -7.57 -2.96 -5.23
N ILE A 116 -8.26 -4.02 -5.62
CA ILE A 116 -7.72 -5.39 -5.66
C ILE A 116 -6.45 -5.45 -6.52
N ARG A 117 -6.54 -4.97 -7.77
CA ARG A 117 -5.41 -5.01 -8.71
C ARG A 117 -4.22 -4.22 -8.20
N LYS A 118 -4.44 -3.05 -7.60
CA LYS A 118 -3.36 -2.21 -7.07
C LYS A 118 -2.71 -2.79 -5.82
N ALA A 119 -3.49 -3.35 -4.90
CA ALA A 119 -2.95 -4.05 -3.74
C ALA A 119 -2.07 -5.24 -4.18
N GLN A 120 -2.53 -6.06 -5.13
CA GLN A 120 -1.75 -7.15 -5.71
C GLN A 120 -0.46 -6.65 -6.39
N GLN A 121 -0.54 -5.57 -7.17
CA GLN A 121 0.62 -4.96 -7.82
C GLN A 121 1.68 -4.54 -6.80
N LEU A 122 1.30 -3.81 -5.74
CA LEU A 122 2.24 -3.37 -4.70
C LEU A 122 2.84 -4.54 -3.93
N LEU A 123 2.05 -5.56 -3.63
CA LEU A 123 2.52 -6.75 -2.95
C LEU A 123 3.57 -7.51 -3.77
N ASN A 124 3.36 -7.62 -5.09
CA ASN A 124 4.32 -8.24 -6.00
C ASN A 124 5.62 -7.43 -6.09
N ILE A 125 5.52 -6.09 -6.18
CA ILE A 125 6.70 -5.21 -6.16
C ILE A 125 7.49 -5.39 -4.86
N ASN A 126 6.82 -5.38 -3.70
CA ASN A 126 7.45 -5.57 -2.41
C ASN A 126 8.13 -6.95 -2.29
N ARG A 127 7.49 -8.02 -2.80
CA ARG A 127 8.09 -9.36 -2.84
C ARG A 127 9.32 -9.42 -3.74
N ASN A 128 9.28 -8.79 -4.91
CA ASN A 128 10.41 -8.75 -5.84
C ASN A 128 11.57 -7.95 -5.27
N MET A 129 11.31 -6.78 -4.66
CA MET A 129 12.32 -5.98 -3.95
C MET A 129 12.95 -6.76 -2.79
N LYS A 130 12.17 -7.55 -2.04
CA LYS A 130 12.72 -8.46 -1.04
C LYS A 130 13.52 -9.58 -1.69
N GLY A 131 13.07 -10.16 -2.80
CA GLY A 131 13.78 -11.23 -3.53
C GLY A 131 15.16 -10.82 -4.08
N GLU A 132 15.34 -9.56 -4.48
CA GLU A 132 16.65 -9.02 -4.86
C GLU A 132 17.54 -8.76 -3.64
N ASN A 133 16.99 -8.23 -2.53
CA ASN A 133 17.73 -8.05 -1.28
C ASN A 133 18.14 -9.38 -0.62
N TYR A 134 17.29 -10.39 -0.68
CA TYR A 134 17.57 -11.73 -0.17
C TYR A 134 18.73 -12.38 -0.95
N LYS A 135 18.76 -12.31 -2.29
CA LYS A 135 19.89 -12.84 -3.06
C LYS A 135 21.23 -12.19 -2.68
N HIS A 136 21.28 -10.88 -2.47
CA HIS A 136 22.51 -10.18 -2.09
C HIS A 136 22.91 -10.36 -0.61
N GLU A 137 21.97 -10.51 0.32
CA GLU A 137 22.29 -10.86 1.71
C GLU A 137 22.81 -12.31 1.84
N TYR A 138 22.21 -13.28 1.13
CA TYR A 138 22.68 -14.67 1.14
C TYR A 138 24.06 -14.83 0.49
N GLU A 139 24.37 -14.06 -0.56
CA GLU A 139 25.69 -14.10 -1.20
C GLU A 139 26.80 -13.46 -0.35
N LYS A 140 26.49 -12.44 0.48
CA LYS A 140 27.44 -11.86 1.44
C LYS A 140 27.75 -12.81 2.60
N ILE A 141 26.74 -13.51 3.12
CA ILE A 141 26.89 -14.44 4.24
C ILE A 141 27.73 -15.69 3.85
N GLN A 142 27.76 -16.06 2.57
CA GLN A 142 28.53 -17.22 2.08
C GLN A 142 30.01 -16.90 1.74
N GLN A 143 30.42 -15.62 1.78
CA GLN A 143 31.78 -15.18 1.44
C GLN A 143 32.64 -14.84 2.66
N GLU A 144 32.10 -14.87 3.88
CA GLU A 144 32.90 -14.71 5.09
C GLU A 144 33.57 -16.04 5.50
N PRO A 145 34.89 -16.04 5.76
CA PRO A 145 35.60 -17.27 6.09
C PRO A 145 35.10 -17.85 7.41
N ARG A 146 34.64 -19.10 7.33
CA ARG A 146 34.23 -19.98 8.42
C ARG A 146 35.26 -20.00 9.56
N ILE A 147 35.07 -19.18 10.58
CA ILE A 147 35.79 -19.33 11.84
C ILE A 147 35.25 -20.60 12.51
N LYS A 148 36.05 -21.66 12.48
CA LYS A 148 35.81 -22.89 13.25
C LYS A 148 36.01 -22.57 14.74
N SER A 149 34.95 -22.67 15.54
CA SER A 149 35.10 -22.92 16.97
C SER A 149 34.10 -23.97 17.44
N SER A 150 34.67 -25.14 17.66
CA SER A 150 34.16 -26.21 18.50
C SER A 150 33.92 -25.72 19.93
N GLU A 151 32.73 -25.93 20.49
CA GLU A 151 32.53 -26.48 21.86
C GLU A 151 31.04 -26.59 22.21
N LYS A 152 30.59 -27.80 22.55
CA LYS A 152 29.25 -28.07 23.10
C LYS A 152 29.20 -27.66 24.58
N PRO A 153 28.24 -26.86 25.05
CA PRO A 153 28.05 -26.67 26.49
C PRO A 153 27.22 -27.82 27.08
N LYS A 154 27.80 -28.53 28.05
CA LYS A 154 27.14 -29.51 28.92
C LYS A 154 26.04 -28.83 29.74
N ARG A 155 24.79 -29.31 29.62
CA ARG A 155 23.67 -28.97 30.54
C ARG A 155 24.03 -29.36 31.98
N LYS A 156 24.21 -28.38 32.87
CA LYS A 156 24.20 -28.60 34.33
C LYS A 156 22.75 -28.55 34.82
N LYS A 157 22.25 -29.65 35.39
CA LYS A 157 20.99 -29.69 36.15
C LYS A 157 21.25 -29.06 37.53
N ALA A 158 20.43 -28.10 37.94
CA ALA A 158 20.38 -27.61 39.31
C ALA A 158 18.96 -27.75 39.85
N THR A 159 18.81 -28.69 40.77
CA THR A 159 17.65 -28.99 41.62
C THR A 159 17.46 -27.87 42.64
N LYS A 160 16.21 -27.43 42.86
CA LYS A 160 15.84 -26.81 44.15
C LYS A 160 14.41 -27.18 44.50
N GLN A 161 14.28 -28.15 45.41
CA GLN A 161 13.05 -28.50 46.10
C GLN A 161 12.60 -27.31 46.95
N ARG A 162 11.32 -26.94 46.84
CA ARG A 162 10.61 -26.18 47.87
C ARG A 162 9.82 -27.20 48.69
N GLY A 163 10.20 -27.36 49.94
CA GLY A 163 9.47 -28.18 50.89
C GLY A 163 8.11 -27.56 51.22
N ASN A 164 7.16 -28.43 51.53
CA ASN A 164 6.08 -28.12 52.46
C ASN A 164 5.47 -29.42 53.00
N SER A 165 5.06 -29.32 54.28
CA SER A 165 4.08 -30.13 55.00
C SER A 165 4.59 -31.27 55.89
N LEU A 166 4.64 -30.96 57.19
CA LEU A 166 3.89 -31.60 58.29
C LEU A 166 3.92 -33.13 58.33
N PHE A 167 4.70 -33.70 59.26
CA PHE A 167 4.26 -34.25 60.55
C PHE A 167 5.51 -34.68 61.34
#